data_AF-A0A2M7KXD4-F1
#
_entry.id   AF-A0A2M7KXD4-F1
#
_cell.length_a   1.000
_cell.length_b   1.000
_cell.length_c   1.000
_cell.angle_alpha   90.00
_cell.angle_beta   90.00
_cell.angle_gamma   90.00
#
_symmetry.space_group_name_H-M   'P 1'
#
loop_
_entity.id
_entity.type
_entity.pdbx_description
1 polymer ?
#
loop_
_entity_poly.entity_id
_entity_poly.type
_entity_poly.pdbx_seq_one_letter_code
_entity_poly.pdbx_strand_id
1 'polypeptide(L)'
;MSRFDLPPRRLRRPSLLAVVVFLGFATTAGWSADIQWTGAASDGKWSTPGNWWGVVVPGPSDNALFSTFVGSQTVIADGNPTVAGLTAGSGTSQVTLNVPSGSTFTLFGPGTVTGGSNISLGGGIFKNTGTLTVSGGQLRLMNGVILNQGDVTLQNSAIVS
;
A
#
# COMPACT_ATOMS: atom_id res chain seq x y z
N MET A 1 -10.85 42.66 73.84
CA MET A 1 -11.65 42.45 72.61
C MET A 1 -11.43 43.61 71.67
N SER A 2 -10.63 43.42 70.62
CA SER A 2 -10.71 44.15 69.33
C SER A 2 -9.69 43.53 68.37
N ARG A 3 -10.17 42.98 67.26
CA ARG A 3 -9.35 42.42 66.16
C ARG A 3 -8.96 43.56 65.23
N PHE A 4 -7.74 43.53 64.70
CA PHE A 4 -7.38 44.30 63.51
C PHE A 4 -6.58 43.42 62.55
N ASP A 5 -7.07 43.38 61.32
CA ASP A 5 -6.78 42.40 60.27
C ASP A 5 -5.44 42.63 59.55
N LEU A 6 -4.80 41.54 59.12
CA LEU A 6 -3.62 41.57 58.25
C LEU A 6 -4.05 41.67 56.77
N PRO A 7 -3.39 42.49 55.93
CA PRO A 7 -3.63 42.48 54.50
C PRO A 7 -3.03 41.21 53.84
N PRO A 8 -3.67 40.66 52.79
CA PRO A 8 -3.25 39.41 52.16
C PRO A 8 -2.00 39.61 51.29
N ARG A 9 -0.91 38.90 51.61
CA ARG A 9 0.24 38.76 50.68
C ARG A 9 -0.11 37.75 49.59
N ARG A 10 -0.29 38.26 48.37
CA ARG A 10 -0.62 37.49 47.16
C ARG A 10 0.52 36.52 46.80
N LEU A 11 0.20 35.23 46.64
CA LEU A 11 1.04 34.22 46.01
C LEU A 11 1.40 34.66 44.58
N ARG A 12 2.69 34.75 44.25
CA ARG A 12 3.17 34.79 42.87
C ARG A 12 3.44 33.36 42.42
N ARG A 13 2.55 32.81 41.60
CA ARG A 13 2.74 31.53 40.90
C ARG A 13 3.82 31.73 39.81
N PRO A 14 4.92 30.97 39.79
CA PRO A 14 5.77 30.95 38.61
C PRO A 14 5.04 30.15 37.51
N SER A 15 4.67 30.83 36.44
CA SER A 15 4.14 30.21 35.22
C SER A 15 5.25 29.38 34.55
N LEU A 16 5.11 28.06 34.57
CA LEU A 16 5.90 27.16 33.73
C LEU A 16 5.40 27.32 32.28
N LEU A 17 6.20 27.99 31.46
CA LEU A 17 6.02 28.10 30.03
C LEU A 17 6.22 26.69 29.41
N ALA A 18 5.15 26.09 28.87
CA ALA A 18 5.25 24.86 28.09
C ALA A 18 5.74 25.20 26.68
N VAL A 19 6.97 24.80 26.33
CA VAL A 19 7.46 24.84 24.95
C VAL A 19 7.00 23.56 24.26
N VAL A 20 5.90 23.64 23.51
CA VAL A 20 5.46 22.58 22.60
C VAL A 20 6.22 22.74 21.29
N VAL A 21 7.22 21.90 21.06
CA VAL A 21 7.90 21.79 19.76
C VAL A 21 6.97 21.03 18.82
N PHE A 22 6.24 21.76 17.98
CA PHE A 22 5.55 21.18 16.82
C PHE A 22 6.58 20.86 15.75
N LEU A 23 7.06 19.62 15.72
CA LEU A 23 7.80 19.09 14.57
C LEU A 23 6.78 18.78 13.46
N GLY A 24 6.49 19.80 12.65
CA GLY A 24 5.65 19.64 11.46
C GLY A 24 6.37 18.77 10.44
N PHE A 25 5.92 17.53 10.28
CA PHE A 25 6.26 16.73 9.10
C PHE A 25 5.65 17.41 7.89
N ALA A 26 6.47 18.12 7.11
CA ALA A 26 6.10 18.54 5.78
C ALA A 26 5.95 17.29 4.91
N THR A 27 4.72 16.81 4.74
CA THR A 27 4.42 15.82 3.71
C THR A 27 4.64 16.49 2.36
N THR A 28 5.79 16.27 1.73
CA THR A 28 5.94 16.61 0.32
C THR A 28 4.93 15.75 -0.43
N ALA A 29 3.98 16.36 -1.13
CA ALA A 29 3.17 15.67 -2.11
C ALA A 29 4.11 15.18 -3.21
N GLY A 30 4.67 13.98 -3.03
CA GLY A 30 5.37 13.27 -4.07
C GLY A 30 4.38 13.02 -5.21
N TRP A 31 4.78 13.31 -6.43
CA TRP A 31 3.95 13.01 -7.59
C TRP A 31 3.95 11.49 -7.72
N SER A 32 2.79 10.87 -7.55
CA SER A 32 2.65 9.44 -7.77
C SER A 32 2.64 9.19 -9.28
N ALA A 33 3.61 8.43 -9.78
CA ALA A 33 3.64 8.04 -11.19
C ALA A 33 2.85 6.75 -11.40
N ASP A 34 2.04 6.73 -12.46
CA ASP A 34 1.35 5.54 -12.92
C ASP A 34 2.28 4.76 -13.87
N ILE A 35 2.76 3.60 -13.44
CA ILE A 35 3.71 2.79 -14.20
C ILE A 35 3.04 1.49 -14.63
N GLN A 36 2.92 1.33 -15.94
CA GLN A 36 2.13 0.25 -16.56
C GLN A 36 2.98 -0.98 -16.82
N TRP A 37 2.43 -2.15 -16.52
CA TRP A 37 3.00 -3.41 -16.94
C TRP A 37 2.77 -3.64 -18.43
N THR A 38 3.84 -3.91 -19.16
CA THR A 38 3.83 -4.27 -20.59
C THR A 38 4.12 -5.75 -20.81
N GLY A 39 4.90 -6.37 -19.92
CA GLY A 39 5.38 -7.75 -20.08
C GLY A 39 6.35 -7.94 -21.25
N ALA A 40 6.91 -6.85 -21.79
CA ALA A 40 7.70 -6.89 -23.03
C ALA A 40 9.01 -7.69 -22.90
N ALA A 41 9.57 -7.82 -21.70
CA ALA A 41 10.77 -8.65 -21.48
C ALA A 41 10.45 -10.16 -21.45
N SER A 42 9.17 -10.55 -21.40
CA SER A 42 8.70 -11.94 -21.49
C SER A 42 9.26 -12.91 -20.43
N ASP A 43 9.79 -12.40 -19.31
CA ASP A 43 10.28 -13.21 -18.18
C ASP A 43 9.31 -13.22 -16.99
N GLY A 44 8.25 -12.40 -17.02
CA GLY A 44 7.22 -12.31 -15.98
C GLY A 44 7.70 -11.74 -14.65
N LYS A 45 8.91 -11.16 -14.57
CA LYS A 45 9.50 -10.68 -13.31
C LYS A 45 9.18 -9.22 -13.02
N TRP A 46 8.72 -8.95 -11.81
CA TRP A 46 8.52 -7.58 -11.32
C TRP A 46 9.80 -6.76 -11.40
N SER A 47 10.94 -7.34 -11.02
CA SER A 47 12.21 -6.63 -10.91
C SER A 47 12.84 -6.25 -12.26
N THR A 48 12.38 -6.84 -13.37
CA THR A 48 12.93 -6.59 -14.71
C THR A 48 12.37 -5.27 -15.27
N PRO A 49 13.20 -4.20 -15.45
CA PRO A 49 12.71 -2.91 -15.91
C PRO A 49 12.03 -2.97 -17.29
N GLY A 50 12.48 -3.87 -18.17
CA GLY A 50 11.90 -4.07 -19.49
C GLY A 50 10.45 -4.57 -19.51
N ASN A 51 9.89 -5.00 -18.37
CA ASN A 51 8.46 -5.31 -18.27
C ASN A 51 7.59 -4.09 -17.99
N TRP A 52 8.16 -2.94 -17.66
CA TRP A 52 7.42 -1.75 -17.27
C TRP A 52 7.55 -0.65 -18.32
N TRP A 53 6.46 0.10 -18.51
CA TRP A 53 6.47 1.27 -19.38
C TRP A 53 7.53 2.28 -18.91
N GLY A 54 8.27 2.86 -19.85
CA GLY A 54 9.40 3.73 -19.54
C GLY A 54 10.66 3.01 -19.06
N VAL A 55 10.66 1.67 -19.01
CA VAL A 55 11.81 0.85 -18.57
C VAL A 55 12.22 1.17 -17.12
N VAL A 56 11.22 1.40 -16.25
CA VAL A 56 11.40 1.77 -14.84
C VAL A 56 10.49 0.89 -13.98
N VAL A 57 11.05 0.26 -12.95
CA VAL A 57 10.30 -0.55 -11.99
C VAL A 57 9.58 0.38 -10.99
N PRO A 58 8.28 0.19 -10.70
CA PRO A 58 7.56 1.00 -9.73
C PRO A 58 8.19 0.94 -8.33
N GLY A 59 8.36 2.12 -7.74
CA GLY A 59 8.84 2.31 -6.38
C GLY A 59 7.72 2.66 -5.38
N PRO A 60 8.10 2.97 -4.12
CA PRO A 60 7.15 3.19 -3.02
C PRO A 60 6.18 4.36 -3.19
N SER A 61 6.46 5.28 -4.11
CA SER A 61 5.60 6.44 -4.41
C SER A 61 4.73 6.23 -5.65
N ASP A 62 4.93 5.14 -6.39
CA ASP A 62 4.31 4.90 -7.69
C ASP A 62 3.10 3.97 -7.59
N ASN A 63 2.22 4.05 -8.57
CA ASN A 63 1.12 3.12 -8.77
C ASN A 63 1.51 2.09 -9.84
N ALA A 64 1.41 0.81 -9.52
CA ALA A 64 1.60 -0.27 -10.48
C ALA A 64 0.29 -0.63 -11.17
N LEU A 65 0.26 -0.54 -12.50
CA LEU A 65 -0.96 -0.74 -13.29
C LEU A 65 -0.87 -1.97 -14.20
N PHE A 66 -1.79 -2.91 -14.04
CA PHE A 66 -2.00 -4.08 -14.89
C PHE A 66 -3.30 -3.95 -15.69
N SER A 67 -3.50 -2.82 -16.37
CA SER A 67 -4.78 -2.44 -17.00
C SER A 67 -4.71 -2.17 -18.51
N THR A 68 -3.53 -2.28 -19.13
CA THR A 68 -3.32 -1.82 -20.51
C THR A 68 -2.95 -2.91 -21.52
N PHE A 69 -2.75 -4.16 -21.08
CA PHE A 69 -2.49 -5.30 -21.96
C PHE A 69 -3.76 -6.14 -22.18
N VAL A 70 -3.83 -6.90 -23.27
CA VAL A 70 -4.96 -7.80 -23.55
C VAL A 70 -4.59 -9.23 -23.14
N GLY A 71 -5.51 -9.92 -22.47
CA GLY A 71 -5.36 -11.31 -22.08
C GLY A 71 -4.85 -11.47 -20.65
N SER A 72 -4.29 -12.65 -20.35
CA SER A 72 -3.87 -13.03 -19.01
C SER A 72 -2.34 -13.10 -18.91
N GLN A 73 -1.78 -12.52 -17.85
CA GLN A 73 -0.36 -12.61 -17.54
C GLN A 73 -0.12 -13.08 -16.10
N THR A 74 0.98 -13.77 -15.88
CA THR A 74 1.48 -14.10 -14.53
C THR A 74 2.70 -13.25 -14.24
N VAL A 75 2.67 -12.55 -13.10
CA VAL A 75 3.74 -11.66 -12.65
C VAL A 75 4.29 -12.22 -11.36
N ILE A 76 5.59 -12.44 -11.30
CA ILE A 76 6.30 -12.88 -10.11
C ILE A 76 6.81 -11.62 -9.42
N ALA A 77 6.34 -11.35 -8.21
CA ALA A 77 6.86 -10.30 -7.35
C ALA A 77 8.22 -10.72 -6.77
N ASP A 78 9.23 -10.85 -7.64
CA ASP A 78 10.58 -11.26 -7.26
C ASP A 78 11.29 -10.11 -6.52
N GLY A 79 11.68 -10.38 -5.27
CA GLY A 79 12.26 -9.38 -4.37
C GLY A 79 11.26 -8.93 -3.30
N ASN A 80 11.24 -7.63 -2.97
CA ASN A 80 10.29 -7.08 -2.00
C ASN A 80 9.62 -5.80 -2.53
N PRO A 81 8.77 -5.89 -3.58
CA PRO A 81 8.14 -4.72 -4.16
C PRO A 81 7.34 -3.92 -3.14
N THR A 82 7.41 -2.61 -3.24
CA THR A 82 6.65 -1.67 -2.42
C THR A 82 6.10 -0.58 -3.31
N VAL A 83 4.78 -0.36 -3.27
CA VAL A 83 4.08 0.60 -4.14
C VAL A 83 3.08 1.45 -3.35
N ALA A 84 2.83 2.66 -3.85
CA ALA A 84 1.79 3.53 -3.32
C ALA A 84 0.40 3.06 -3.77
N GLY A 85 0.28 2.40 -4.93
CA GLY A 85 -0.99 1.89 -5.42
C GLY A 85 -0.85 0.69 -6.34
N LEU A 86 -1.94 -0.07 -6.47
CA LEU A 86 -2.01 -1.27 -7.30
C LEU A 86 -3.34 -1.34 -8.05
N THR A 87 -3.29 -1.51 -9.37
CA THR A 87 -4.46 -1.90 -10.17
C THR A 87 -4.20 -3.25 -10.81
N ALA A 88 -4.77 -4.32 -10.24
CA ALA A 88 -4.67 -5.66 -10.77
C ALA A 88 -5.86 -5.97 -11.69
N GLY A 89 -5.62 -5.82 -12.99
CA GLY A 89 -6.58 -6.09 -14.05
C GLY A 89 -7.55 -4.95 -14.32
N SER A 90 -8.10 -4.94 -15.54
CA SER A 90 -9.26 -4.14 -15.92
C SER A 90 -9.84 -4.66 -17.24
N GLY A 91 -11.14 -4.85 -17.32
CA GLY A 91 -11.80 -5.27 -18.56
C GLY A 91 -11.24 -6.58 -19.11
N THR A 92 -10.41 -6.49 -20.15
CA THR A 92 -9.77 -7.66 -20.81
C THR A 92 -8.36 -7.97 -20.30
N SER A 93 -7.79 -7.11 -19.45
CA SER A 93 -6.50 -7.33 -18.80
C SER A 93 -6.70 -8.15 -17.52
N GLN A 94 -6.08 -9.32 -17.46
CA GLN A 94 -6.08 -10.18 -16.28
C GLN A 94 -4.66 -10.43 -15.80
N VAL A 95 -4.40 -10.27 -14.51
CA VAL A 95 -3.09 -10.54 -13.92
C VAL A 95 -3.21 -11.53 -12.77
N THR A 96 -2.29 -12.49 -12.72
CA THR A 96 -1.99 -13.22 -11.49
C THR A 96 -0.68 -12.70 -10.93
N LEU A 97 -0.77 -11.88 -9.87
CA LEU A 97 0.39 -11.41 -9.12
C LEU A 97 0.77 -12.48 -8.10
N ASN A 98 1.81 -13.25 -8.39
CA ASN A 98 2.36 -14.27 -7.52
C ASN A 98 3.41 -13.66 -6.58
N VAL A 99 3.20 -13.80 -5.27
CA VAL A 99 4.17 -13.45 -4.22
C VAL A 99 4.83 -14.74 -3.74
N PRO A 100 6.03 -15.08 -4.23
CA PRO A 100 6.68 -16.35 -3.92
C PRO A 100 7.25 -16.36 -2.50
N SER A 101 7.62 -17.55 -2.01
CA SER A 101 8.32 -17.71 -0.74
C SER A 101 9.58 -16.83 -0.65
N GLY A 102 9.81 -16.24 0.53
CA GLY A 102 10.93 -15.33 0.77
C GLY A 102 10.74 -13.90 0.26
N SER A 103 9.61 -13.59 -0.41
CA SER A 103 9.29 -12.26 -0.91
C SER A 103 8.13 -11.62 -0.14
N THR A 104 8.18 -10.29 -0.01
CA THR A 104 7.10 -9.47 0.56
C THR A 104 6.66 -8.41 -0.43
N PHE A 105 5.38 -8.45 -0.82
CA PHE A 105 4.76 -7.36 -1.57
C PHE A 105 4.09 -6.40 -0.59
N THR A 106 4.45 -5.11 -0.61
CA THR A 106 3.87 -4.08 0.26
C THR A 106 3.04 -3.08 -0.54
N LEU A 107 1.78 -2.89 -0.14
CA LEU A 107 0.87 -1.89 -0.67
C LEU A 107 0.61 -0.81 0.41
N PHE A 108 1.03 0.42 0.15
CA PHE A 108 0.86 1.53 1.09
C PHE A 108 -0.47 2.27 0.95
N GLY A 109 -0.97 2.44 -0.28
CA GLY A 109 -2.19 3.17 -0.56
C GLY A 109 -3.24 2.30 -1.25
N PRO A 110 -4.04 2.84 -2.18
CA PRO A 110 -5.18 2.13 -2.74
C PRO A 110 -4.76 0.99 -3.68
N GLY A 111 -5.37 -0.17 -3.49
CA GLY A 111 -5.24 -1.35 -4.32
C GLY A 111 -6.60 -1.81 -4.83
N THR A 112 -6.65 -2.27 -6.08
CA THR A 112 -7.82 -2.93 -6.65
C THR A 112 -7.44 -4.25 -7.29
N VAL A 113 -8.29 -5.27 -7.14
CA VAL A 113 -8.19 -6.56 -7.83
C VAL A 113 -9.53 -6.81 -8.51
N THR A 114 -9.55 -6.82 -9.84
CA THR A 114 -10.79 -6.88 -10.62
C THR A 114 -11.02 -8.27 -11.23
N GLY A 115 -12.18 -8.45 -11.88
CA GLY A 115 -12.65 -9.71 -12.47
C GLY A 115 -11.58 -10.52 -13.22
N GLY A 116 -11.31 -11.73 -12.74
CA GLY A 116 -10.35 -12.66 -13.35
C GLY A 116 -8.87 -12.39 -13.00
N SER A 117 -8.57 -11.33 -12.25
CA SER A 117 -7.24 -11.10 -11.68
C SER A 117 -7.11 -11.63 -10.27
N ASN A 118 -5.89 -12.00 -9.90
CA ASN A 118 -5.58 -12.69 -8.67
C ASN A 118 -4.34 -12.08 -8.01
N ILE A 119 -4.36 -11.94 -6.69
CA ILE A 119 -3.14 -11.91 -5.88
C ILE A 119 -2.97 -13.31 -5.30
N SER A 120 -1.85 -13.96 -5.60
CA SER A 120 -1.59 -15.34 -5.24
C SER A 120 -0.34 -15.45 -4.37
N LEU A 121 -0.48 -16.03 -3.18
CA LEU A 121 0.60 -16.13 -2.21
C LEU A 121 1.20 -17.54 -2.24
N GLY A 122 2.20 -17.73 -3.10
CA GLY A 122 2.96 -18.97 -3.24
C GLY A 122 3.97 -19.23 -2.13
N GLY A 123 3.71 -18.72 -0.91
CA GLY A 123 4.63 -18.81 0.23
C GLY A 123 5.13 -17.45 0.75
N GLY A 124 4.87 -16.36 0.02
CA GLY A 124 5.32 -15.01 0.40
C GLY A 124 4.33 -14.26 1.30
N ILE A 125 4.65 -12.99 1.54
CA ILE A 125 3.82 -12.10 2.36
C ILE A 125 3.21 -11.00 1.49
N PHE A 126 1.90 -10.84 1.56
CA PHE A 126 1.24 -9.64 1.05
C PHE A 126 0.88 -8.71 2.21
N LYS A 127 1.59 -7.58 2.31
CA LYS A 127 1.40 -6.58 3.35
C LYS A 127 0.56 -5.44 2.80
N ASN A 128 -0.66 -5.29 3.31
CA ASN A 128 -1.52 -4.15 3.01
C ASN A 128 -1.52 -3.19 4.19
N THR A 129 -1.08 -1.95 4.01
CA THR A 129 -1.27 -0.88 5.01
C THR A 129 -2.23 0.21 4.52
N GLY A 130 -2.66 0.13 3.25
CA GLY A 130 -3.63 1.03 2.65
C GLY A 130 -5.02 0.39 2.57
N THR A 131 -5.73 0.68 1.48
CA THR A 131 -7.04 0.10 1.22
C THR A 131 -6.93 -0.88 0.05
N LEU A 132 -7.42 -2.11 0.21
CA LEU A 132 -7.50 -3.09 -0.87
C LEU A 132 -8.96 -3.41 -1.16
N THR A 133 -9.40 -3.16 -2.39
CA THR A 133 -10.72 -3.58 -2.87
C THR A 133 -10.58 -4.74 -3.84
N VAL A 134 -11.18 -5.88 -3.49
CA VAL A 134 -11.30 -7.03 -4.39
C VAL A 134 -12.72 -7.03 -4.92
N SER A 135 -12.88 -6.92 -6.24
CA SER A 135 -14.17 -6.84 -6.93
C SER A 135 -14.18 -7.83 -8.10
N GLY A 136 -14.74 -9.03 -7.88
CA GLY A 136 -14.74 -10.13 -8.85
C GLY A 136 -13.38 -10.81 -9.10
N GLY A 137 -12.31 -10.31 -8.47
CA GLY A 137 -10.99 -10.95 -8.44
C GLY A 137 -10.81 -11.90 -7.25
N GLN A 138 -9.60 -12.41 -7.07
CA GLN A 138 -9.28 -13.37 -6.00
C GLN A 138 -8.05 -12.96 -5.17
N LEU A 139 -8.11 -13.24 -3.87
CA LEU A 139 -6.93 -13.38 -3.00
C LEU A 139 -6.73 -14.86 -2.70
N ARG A 140 -5.61 -15.42 -3.15
CA ARG A 140 -5.34 -16.87 -3.07
C ARG A 140 -4.21 -17.14 -2.08
N LEU A 141 -4.54 -17.69 -0.92
CA LEU A 141 -3.60 -18.04 0.14
C LEU A 141 -3.17 -19.50 -0.04
N MET A 142 -2.22 -19.73 -0.94
CA MET A 142 -1.76 -21.11 -1.19
C MET A 142 -0.85 -21.60 -0.07
N ASN A 143 0.18 -20.82 0.27
CA ASN A 143 1.14 -21.12 1.34
C ASN A 143 1.69 -19.85 2.04
N GLY A 144 1.15 -18.68 1.72
CA GLY A 144 1.67 -17.39 2.21
C GLY A 144 0.83 -16.74 3.30
N VAL A 145 1.17 -15.49 3.63
CA VAL A 145 0.54 -14.72 4.71
C VAL A 145 0.05 -13.38 4.19
N ILE A 146 -1.17 -13.00 4.57
CA ILE A 146 -1.65 -11.62 4.42
C ILE A 146 -1.40 -10.89 5.75
N LEU A 147 -0.58 -9.83 5.71
CA LEU A 147 -0.43 -8.89 6.81
C LEU A 147 -1.27 -7.65 6.51
N ASN A 148 -2.54 -7.70 6.93
CA ASN A 148 -3.43 -6.56 6.77
C ASN A 148 -3.33 -5.61 7.98
N GLN A 149 -2.86 -4.40 7.73
CA GLN A 149 -2.75 -3.28 8.68
C GLN A 149 -3.59 -2.07 8.24
N GLY A 150 -4.29 -2.18 7.10
CA GLY A 150 -5.28 -1.22 6.63
C GLY A 150 -6.64 -1.91 6.39
N ASP A 151 -7.35 -1.52 5.34
CA ASP A 151 -8.68 -2.05 5.03
C ASP A 151 -8.66 -3.03 3.87
N VAL A 152 -9.48 -4.08 3.95
CA VAL A 152 -9.79 -4.97 2.82
C VAL A 152 -11.30 -5.00 2.63
N THR A 153 -11.75 -4.63 1.44
CA THR A 153 -13.15 -4.71 1.01
C THR A 153 -13.31 -5.79 -0.04
N LEU A 154 -14.22 -6.74 0.20
CA LEU A 154 -14.57 -7.81 -0.73
C LEU A 154 -15.96 -7.52 -1.29
N GLN A 155 -16.09 -7.43 -2.61
CA GLN A 155 -17.36 -7.14 -3.27
C GLN A 155 -17.49 -7.87 -4.61
N ASN A 156 -18.70 -7.89 -5.15
CA ASN A 156 -19.00 -8.43 -6.48
C ASN A 156 -18.36 -9.81 -6.75
N SER A 157 -18.71 -10.81 -5.94
CA SER A 157 -18.18 -12.18 -6.06
C SER A 157 -16.66 -12.31 -5.85
N ALA A 158 -16.04 -11.40 -5.09
CA ALA A 158 -14.67 -11.56 -4.63
C ALA A 158 -14.49 -12.87 -3.85
N ILE A 159 -13.36 -13.53 -4.07
CA ILE A 159 -13.03 -14.81 -3.43
C ILE A 159 -11.75 -14.66 -2.62
N VAL A 160 -11.77 -15.21 -1.40
CA VAL A 160 -10.58 -15.50 -0.60
C VAL A 160 -10.52 -17.01 -0.44
N SER A 161 -9.44 -17.64 -0.89
CA SER A 161 -9.30 -19.11 -0.94
C SER A 161 -7.90 -19.55 -0.60
#